data_AF-A0A8I0Q3U4-F1
#
_entry.id   AF-A0A8I0Q3U4-F1
#
_cell.length_a   1.000
_cell.length_b   1.000
_cell.length_c   1.000
_cell.angle_alpha   90.00
_cell.angle_beta   90.00
_cell.angle_gamma   90.00
#
_symmetry.space_group_name_H-M   'P 1'
#
loop_
_entity.id
_entity.type
_entity.pdbx_description
1 polymer ?
#
loop_
_entity_poly.entity_id
_entity_poly.type
_entity_poly.pdbx_seq_one_letter_code
_entity_poly.pdbx_strand_id
1 'polypeptide(L)' 'MQGFTITRGELTAGIGAIATPIFSHQGECIASLSISLPLSRFSDEKEQDMTEQLLQSALRISRQLGYDS' A
#
# COMPACT_ATOMS: atom_id res chain seq x y z
N MET A 1 -0.57 -8.96 11.57
CA MET A 1 -1.00 -8.99 10.15
C MET A 1 -0.17 -7.95 9.40
N GLN A 2 0.36 -8.29 8.22
CA GLN A 2 1.14 -7.38 7.38
C GLN A 2 0.14 -6.42 6.71
N GLY A 3 0.19 -5.13 7.03
CA GLY A 3 -0.82 -4.12 6.65
C GLY A 3 -0.83 -3.73 5.16
N PHE A 4 -0.51 -4.66 4.26
CA PHE A 4 -0.47 -4.44 2.81
C PHE A 4 -0.80 -5.74 2.05
N THR A 5 -1.02 -5.62 0.75
CA THR A 5 -1.21 -6.71 -0.21
C THR A 5 -0.37 -6.46 -1.45
N ILE A 6 0.11 -7.53 -2.08
CA ILE A 6 0.91 -7.48 -3.30
C ILE A 6 0.22 -8.34 -4.36
N THR A 7 0.08 -7.77 -5.55
CA THR A 7 -0.37 -8.49 -6.74
C THR A 7 0.75 -8.49 -7.79
N ARG A 8 0.93 -9.62 -8.48
CA ARG A 8 1.97 -9.82 -9.50
C ARG A 8 1.37 -10.15 -10.86
N GLY A 9 0.51 -9.27 -11.37
CA GLY A 9 -0.12 -9.42 -12.67
C GLY A 9 -1.48 -10.12 -12.65
N GLU A 10 -2.09 -10.28 -11.48
CA GLU A 10 -3.42 -10.91 -11.35
C GLU A 10 -4.51 -10.02 -11.95
N LEU A 11 -4.39 -8.70 -11.76
CA LEU A 11 -5.34 -7.70 -12.24
C LEU A 11 -5.04 -7.22 -13.66
N THR A 12 -3.76 -7.12 -14.02
CA THR A 12 -3.31 -6.71 -15.34
C THR A 12 -2.01 -7.42 -15.65
N ALA A 13 -2.01 -8.24 -16.70
CA ALA A 13 -0.84 -9.01 -17.09
C ALA A 13 0.38 -8.09 -17.29
N GLY A 14 1.50 -8.43 -16.65
CA GLY A 14 2.74 -7.64 -16.72
C GLY A 14 2.84 -6.47 -15.74
N ILE A 15 1.81 -6.20 -14.92
CA ILE A 15 1.82 -5.14 -13.90
C ILE A 15 1.80 -5.75 -12.49
N GLY A 16 2.76 -5.36 -11.66
CA GLY A 16 2.72 -5.59 -10.21
C GLY A 16 2.14 -4.38 -9.49
N ALA A 17 1.51 -4.62 -8.34
CA ALA A 17 1.07 -3.55 -7.46
C ALA A 17 1.16 -3.93 -5.97
N ILE A 18 1.37 -2.91 -5.14
CA ILE A 18 1.39 -3.01 -3.67
C ILE A 18 0.30 -2.07 -3.18
N ALA A 19 -0.58 -2.52 -2.28
CA ALA A 19 -1.68 -1.72 -1.75
C ALA A 19 -1.76 -1.83 -0.23
N THR A 20 -2.21 -0.77 0.44
CA THR A 20 -2.41 -0.70 1.90
C THR A 20 -3.69 0.06 2.22
N PRO A 21 -4.42 -0.28 3.30
CA PRO A 21 -5.61 0.44 3.72
C PRO A 21 -5.28 1.81 4.34
N ILE A 22 -6.24 2.73 4.25
CA ILE A 22 -6.27 4.00 4.97
C ILE A 22 -7.46 3.95 5.92
N PHE A 23 -7.22 4.30 7.19
CA PHE A 23 -8.21 4.23 8.25
C PHE A 23 -8.73 5.61 8.65
N SER A 24 -10.01 5.67 9.03
CA SER A 24 -10.65 6.84 9.64
C SER A 24 -10.33 6.93 11.13
N HIS A 25 -10.71 8.04 11.79
CA HIS A 25 -10.66 8.17 13.25
C HIS A 25 -11.42 7.08 14.03
N GLN A 26 -12.39 6.41 13.41
CA GLN A 26 -13.15 5.30 14.01
C GLN A 26 -12.43 3.95 13.84
N GLY A 27 -11.26 3.91 13.19
CA GLY A 27 -10.55 2.68 12.83
C GLY A 27 -11.15 1.94 11.64
N GLU A 28 -12.08 2.58 10.91
CA GLU A 28 -12.71 1.98 9.72
C GLU A 28 -11.83 2.17 8.49
N CYS A 29 -11.67 1.12 7.68
CA CYS A 29 -11.00 1.25 6.38
C CYS A 29 -11.90 2.03 5.42
N ILE A 30 -11.48 3.25 5.04
CA ILE A 30 -12.28 4.15 4.20
C ILE A 30 -11.68 4.38 2.81
N ALA A 31 -10.41 4.01 2.62
CA ALA A 31 -9.72 4.13 1.33
C ALA A 31 -8.53 3.16 1.28
N SER A 32 -7.87 3.10 0.13
CA SER A 32 -6.59 2.40 -0.03
C SER A 32 -5.60 3.27 -0.80
N LEU A 33 -4.31 3.07 -0.51
CA LEU A 33 -3.20 3.64 -1.27
C LEU A 33 -2.46 2.50 -1.96
N SER A 34 -2.11 2.68 -3.24
CA SER A 34 -1.39 1.66 -4.00
C SER A 34 -0.34 2.22 -4.93
N ILE A 35 0.75 1.47 -5.11
CA ILE A 35 1.80 1.71 -6.12
C ILE A 35 1.67 0.62 -7.18
N SER A 36 1.63 0.99 -8.46
CA SER A 36 1.60 0.06 -9.60
C SER A 36 2.78 0.31 -10.53
N LEU A 37 3.41 -0.77 -11.00
CA LEU A 37 4.56 -0.69 -11.91
C LEU A 37 4.72 -1.98 -12.74
N PRO A 38 5.44 -1.94 -13.88
CA PRO A 38 5.73 -3.15 -14.64
C PRO A 38 6.48 -4.19 -13.80
N LEU A 39 6.15 -5.47 -13.97
CA LEU A 39 6.81 -6.59 -13.26
C LEU A 39 8.32 -6.62 -13.50
N SER A 40 8.79 -6.15 -14.65
CA SER A 40 10.22 -6.01 -14.95
C SER A 40 10.99 -5.06 -14.02
N ARG A 41 10.27 -4.22 -13.27
CA ARG A 41 10.82 -3.28 -12.28
C ARG A 41 10.51 -3.70 -10.82
N PHE A 42 9.85 -4.84 -10.63
CA PHE A 42 9.39 -5.38 -9.35
C PHE A 42 10.42 -6.38 -8.78
N SER A 43 11.60 -5.89 -8.42
CA SER A 43 12.62 -6.69 -7.71
C SER A 43 12.36 -6.68 -6.21
N ASP A 44 12.76 -7.72 -5.49
CA ASP A 44 12.53 -7.87 -4.04
C ASP A 44 12.97 -6.64 -3.21
N GLU A 45 14.16 -6.10 -3.49
CA GLU A 45 14.68 -4.90 -2.82
C GLU A 45 13.79 -3.66 -3.04
N LYS A 46 13.33 -3.47 -4.28
CA LYS A 46 12.45 -2.33 -4.64
C LYS A 46 11.06 -2.53 -4.06
N GLU A 47 10.56 -3.76 -4.09
CA GLU A 47 9.28 -4.13 -3.49
C GLU A 47 9.28 -3.79 -2.00
N GLN A 48 10.35 -4.15 -1.28
CA GLN A 48 10.48 -3.83 0.13
C GLN A 48 10.54 -2.31 0.37
N ASP A 49 11.42 -1.58 -0.33
CA ASP A 49 11.54 -0.11 -0.20
C ASP A 49 10.21 0.61 -0.50
N MET A 50 9.53 0.23 -1.59
CA MET A 50 8.22 0.78 -1.94
C MET A 50 7.16 0.43 -0.90
N THR A 51 7.18 -0.79 -0.36
CA THR A 51 6.24 -1.22 0.69
C THR A 51 6.41 -0.38 1.95
N GLU A 52 7.65 -0.16 2.39
CA GLU A 52 7.95 0.67 3.56
C GLU A 52 7.45 2.10 3.36
N GLN A 53 7.77 2.73 2.21
CA GLN A 53 7.30 4.08 1.88
C GLN A 53 5.77 4.17 1.78
N LEU A 54 5.14 3.15 1.19
CA LEU A 54 3.69 3.07 1.04
C LEU A 54 2.99 3.00 2.40
N LEU A 55 3.47 2.13 3.30
CA LEU A 55 2.94 1.98 4.65
C LEU A 55 3.08 3.26 5.47
N GLN A 56 4.25 3.91 5.42
CA GLN A 56 4.46 5.18 6.12
C GLN A 56 3.55 6.29 5.59
N SER A 57 3.34 6.33 4.27
CA SER A 57 2.47 7.32 3.63
C SER A 57 1.00 7.09 4.01
N ALA A 58 0.52 5.85 3.98
CA ALA A 58 -0.85 5.53 4.36
C ALA A 58 -1.13 5.76 5.85
N LEU A 59 -0.16 5.45 6.73
CA LEU A 59 -0.26 5.76 8.16
C LEU A 59 -0.31 7.27 8.40
N ARG A 60 0.49 8.06 7.68
CA ARG A 60 0.45 9.53 7.76
C ARG A 60 -0.91 10.09 7.34
N ILE A 61 -1.48 9.58 6.25
CA ILE A 61 -2.82 10.00 5.81
C ILE A 61 -3.87 9.59 6.86
N SER A 62 -3.81 8.36 7.37
CA SER A 62 -4.73 7.87 8.40
C SER A 62 -4.68 8.76 9.66
N ARG A 63 -3.47 9.14 10.12
CA ARG A 63 -3.29 10.06 11.26
C ARG A 63 -3.85 11.46 10.99
N GLN A 64 -3.73 11.97 9.77
CA GLN A 64 -4.36 13.24 9.39
C GLN A 64 -5.90 13.16 9.40
N LEU A 65 -6.45 11.95 9.22
CA LEU A 65 -7.87 11.65 9.34
C LEU A 65 -8.31 11.30 10.78
N GLY A 66 -7.42 11.39 11.75
CA GLY A 66 -7.69 11.16 13.17
C GLY A 66 -7.52 9.70 13.64
N TYR A 67 -6.95 8.81 12.83
CA TYR A 67 -6.60 7.47 13.26
C TYR A 67 -5.49 7.51 14.33
N ASP A 68 -5.59 6.67 15.37
CA ASP A 68 -4.71 6.65 16.56
C ASP A 68 -4.65 7.98 17.34
N SER A 69 -5.69 8.82 17.25
CA SER A 69 -5.83 10.08 18.02
C SER A 69 -6.57 9.90 19.35
#